data_AF-A0A0N4W124-F1
#
_entry.id   AF-A0A0N4W124-F1
#
_cell.length_a   1.000
_cell.length_b   1.000
_cell.length_c   1.000
_cell.angle_alpha   90.00
_cell.angle_beta   90.00
_cell.angle_gamma   90.00
#
_symmetry.space_group_name_H-M   'P 1'
#
loop_
_entity.id
_entity.type
_entity.pdbx_description
1 polymer ?
#
loop_
_entity_poly.entity_id
_entity_poly.type
_entity_poly.pdbx_seq_one_letter_code
_entity_poly.pdbx_strand_id
1 'polypeptide(L)' 'MSILQKIQDIEDEMARTQKNKATNAHLGMLKAKLAKLRQELITPKGGGGGGGEGFDVAKTGDARVGFVVNGHK' A
#
# COMPACT_ATOMS: atom_id res chain seq x y z
N MET A 1 -18.43 -3.20 -5.85
CA MET A 1 -17.34 -2.29 -5.42
C MET A 1 -16.00 -2.92 -5.75
N SER A 2 -15.17 -2.23 -6.54
CA SER A 2 -13.81 -2.65 -6.83
C SER A 2 -12.91 -2.52 -5.58
N ILE A 3 -11.75 -3.19 -5.57
CA ILE A 3 -10.76 -3.07 -4.47
C ILE A 3 -10.31 -1.61 -4.33
N LEU A 4 -10.14 -0.89 -5.44
CA LEU A 4 -9.77 0.53 -5.45
C LEU A 4 -10.85 1.41 -4.80
N GLN A 5 -12.13 1.15 -5.07
CA GLN A 5 -13.23 1.86 -4.41
C GLN A 5 -13.22 1.60 -2.90
N LYS A 6 -13.00 0.36 -2.47
CA LYS A 6 -12.91 0.02 -1.04
C LYS A 6 -11.74 0.72 -0.34
N ILE A 7 -10.62 0.93 -1.05
CA ILE A 7 -9.48 1.68 -0.51
C ILE A 7 -9.86 3.15 -0.35
N GLN A 8 -10.46 3.76 -1.38
CA GLN A 8 -10.91 5.15 -1.34
C GLN A 8 -11.92 5.38 -0.21
N ASP A 9 -12.90 4.50 -0.05
CA ASP A 9 -13.92 4.61 1.00
C ASP A 9 -13.28 4.61 2.41
N ILE A 10 -12.27 3.75 2.64
CA ILE A 10 -11.54 3.69 3.91
C ILE A 10 -10.69 4.96 4.11
N GLU A 11 -10.06 5.48 3.07
CA GLU A 11 -9.27 6.72 3.15
C GLU A 11 -10.15 7.93 3.46
N ASP A 12 -11.33 8.03 2.83
CA ASP A 12 -12.32 9.08 3.07
C ASP A 12 -12.93 8.99 4.48
N GLU A 13 -13.17 7.78 4.98
CA GLU A 13 -13.61 7.55 6.35
C GLU A 13 -12.53 7.95 7.36
N MET A 14 -11.28 7.57 7.11
CA MET A 14 -10.15 7.96 7.94
C MET A 14 -9.91 9.48 7.94
N ALA A 15 -10.07 10.16 6.81
CA ALA A 15 -9.91 11.60 6.68
C ALA A 15 -10.97 12.39 7.45
N ARG A 16 -12.22 11.88 7.49
CA ARG A 16 -13.33 12.51 8.22
C ARG A 16 -13.32 12.22 9.73
N THR A 17 -12.68 11.14 10.15
CA THR A 17 -12.69 10.70 11.55
C THR A 17 -11.63 11.41 12.38
N GLN A 18 -12.06 12.19 13.38
CA GLN A 18 -11.13 12.77 14.34
C GLN A 18 -10.52 11.69 15.25
N LYS A 19 -9.21 11.77 15.50
CA LYS A 19 -8.48 10.83 16.35
C LYS A 19 -8.67 11.17 17.83
N ASN A 20 -9.37 10.32 18.56
CA ASN A 20 -9.59 10.45 20.00
C ASN A 20 -9.69 9.05 20.67
N LYS A 21 -9.85 9.01 22.00
CA LYS A 21 -9.90 7.74 22.77
C LYS A 21 -11.01 6.79 22.30
N ALA A 22 -12.16 7.32 21.85
CA ALA A 22 -13.28 6.52 21.37
C ALA A 22 -13.06 5.98 19.95
N THR A 23 -12.34 6.71 19.09
CA THR A 23 -12.17 6.36 17.67
C THR A 23 -10.86 5.63 17.36
N ASN A 24 -9.89 5.60 18.29
CA ASN A 24 -8.58 4.96 18.07
C ASN A 24 -8.68 3.47 17.70
N ALA A 25 -9.57 2.72 18.35
CA ALA A 25 -9.77 1.30 18.03
C ALA A 25 -10.31 1.11 16.60
N HIS A 26 -11.27 1.95 16.22
CA HIS A 26 -11.85 1.95 14.87
C HIS A 26 -10.83 2.34 13.79
N LEU A 27 -10.07 3.42 14.02
CA LEU A 27 -8.98 3.83 13.13
C LEU A 27 -7.90 2.74 12.99
N GLY A 28 -7.63 1.99 14.06
CA GLY A 28 -6.74 0.83 14.01
C GLY A 28 -7.27 -0.28 13.09
N MET A 29 -8.55 -0.61 13.20
CA MET A 29 -9.20 -1.58 12.31
C MET A 29 -9.23 -1.12 10.86
N LEU A 30 -9.52 0.16 10.60
CA LEU A 30 -9.51 0.74 9.25
C LEU A 30 -8.12 0.66 8.61
N LYS A 31 -7.05 0.99 9.35
CA LYS A 31 -5.67 0.84 8.87
C LYS A 31 -5.30 -0.61 8.56
N ALA A 32 -5.72 -1.56 9.39
CA ALA A 32 -5.47 -2.98 9.15
C ALA A 32 -6.19 -3.47 7.87
N LYS A 33 -7.43 -3.01 7.63
CA LYS A 33 -8.17 -3.31 6.41
C LYS A 33 -7.50 -2.69 5.17
N LEU A 34 -7.06 -1.43 5.26
CA LEU A 34 -6.32 -0.75 4.20
C LEU A 34 -5.05 -1.52 3.81
N ALA A 35 -4.26 -1.96 4.80
CA ALA A 35 -3.03 -2.71 4.55
C ALA A 35 -3.29 -4.03 3.82
N LYS A 36 -4.33 -4.78 4.21
CA LYS A 36 -4.73 -6.02 3.53
C LYS A 36 -5.13 -5.77 2.08
N LEU A 37 -5.97 -4.75 1.83
CA LEU A 37 -6.43 -4.41 0.47
C LEU A 37 -5.27 -3.93 -0.42
N ARG A 38 -4.31 -3.17 0.12
CA ARG A 38 -3.10 -2.77 -0.60
C ARG A 38 -2.20 -3.97 -0.90
N GLN A 39 -2.08 -4.92 0.02
CA GLN A 39 -1.32 -6.15 -0.20
C GLN A 39 -1.95 -7.03 -1.30
N GLU A 40 -3.28 -7.10 -1.37
CA GLU A 40 -4.00 -7.80 -2.44
C GLU A 40 -3.77 -7.19 -3.84
N LEU A 41 -3.47 -5.89 -3.93
CA LEU A 41 -3.10 -5.24 -5.19
C LEU A 41 -1.67 -5.56 -5.64
N ILE A 42 -0.75 -5.71 -4.68
CA ILE A 42 0.68 -5.97 -4.96
C ILE A 42 0.94 -7.47 -5.18
N THR A 43 0.20 -8.34 -4.48
CA THR A 43 0.43 -9.78 -4.54
C THR A 43 -0.24 -10.36 -5.78
N PRO A 44 0.52 -10.88 -6.77
CA PRO A 44 -0.10 -11.62 -7.87
C PRO A 44 -0.78 -12.88 -7.30
N LYS A 45 -2.02 -13.18 -7.72
CA LYS A 45 -2.67 -14.47 -7.46
C LYS A 45 -1.95 -15.58 -8.25
N GLY A 46 -0.76 -15.96 -7.79
CA GLY A 46 0.09 -16.97 -8.41
C GLY A 46 1.29 -17.21 -7.51
N GLY A 47 1.39 -18.43 -6.98
CA GLY A 47 2.33 -18.79 -5.92
C GLY A 47 3.79 -18.90 -6.36
N GLY A 48 4.62 -19.25 -5.37
CA GLY A 48 6.00 -19.68 -5.60
C GLY A 48 6.97 -18.52 -5.80
N GLY A 49 8.18 -18.70 -5.29
CA GLY A 49 9.22 -17.67 -5.30
C GLY A 49 9.55 -17.15 -6.70
N GLY A 50 9.88 -15.87 -6.75
CA GLY A 50 10.55 -15.24 -7.90
C GLY A 50 9.59 -14.63 -8.91
N GLY A 51 9.63 -13.30 -9.05
CA GLY A 51 9.03 -12.61 -10.19
C GLY A 51 8.25 -11.34 -9.85
N GLY A 52 8.87 -10.39 -9.15
CA GLY A 52 8.56 -8.97 -9.41
C GLY A 52 9.34 -8.54 -10.65
N GLU A 53 8.74 -7.73 -11.52
CA GLU A 53 9.32 -7.28 -12.79
C GLU A 53 10.80 -6.85 -12.65
N GLY A 54 11.70 -7.69 -13.16
CA GLY A 54 12.93 -7.28 -13.85
C GLY A 54 13.93 -6.36 -13.12
N PHE A 55 14.15 -6.51 -11.81
CA PHE A 55 15.29 -5.87 -11.13
C PHE A 55 16.28 -6.89 -10.58
N ASP A 56 16.66 -7.88 -11.38
CA ASP A 56 17.76 -8.77 -11.05
C ASP A 56 19.06 -8.10 -11.53
N VAL A 57 19.82 -7.53 -10.58
CA VAL A 57 21.16 -7.03 -10.88
C VAL A 57 22.05 -8.26 -10.95
N ALA A 58 22.62 -8.53 -12.13
CA ALA A 58 23.74 -9.44 -12.24
C ALA A 58 24.79 -9.04 -11.19
N LYS A 59 25.40 -10.03 -10.52
CA LYS A 59 26.26 -9.92 -9.32
C LYS A 59 27.44 -8.91 -9.36
N THR A 60 27.58 -8.12 -10.41
CA THR A 60 28.59 -7.08 -10.61
C THR A 60 27.94 -5.80 -11.16
N GLY A 61 27.74 -4.79 -10.31
CA GLY A 61 27.24 -3.47 -10.71
C GLY A 61 26.99 -2.56 -9.50
N ASP A 62 27.73 -1.45 -9.41
CA ASP A 62 27.67 -0.50 -8.30
C ASP A 62 26.36 0.30 -8.28
N ALA A 63 25.55 0.02 -7.25
CA ALA A 63 24.41 0.77 -6.70
C ALA A 63 23.25 1.18 -7.64
N ARG A 64 22.04 1.29 -7.05
CA ARG A 64 20.82 1.79 -7.70
C ARG A 64 20.48 3.16 -7.13
N VAL A 65 20.13 4.13 -7.98
CA VAL A 65 19.61 5.45 -7.57
C VAL A 65 18.15 5.59 -8.03
N GLY A 66 17.21 5.62 -7.09
CA GLY A 66 15.80 5.89 -7.36
C GLY A 66 15.47 7.35 -7.13
N PHE A 67 15.18 8.09 -8.20
CA PHE A 67 14.69 9.46 -8.10
C PHE A 67 13.17 9.45 -7.89
N VAL A 68 12.71 9.95 -6.75
CA VAL A 68 11.28 10.18 -6.46
C VAL A 68 11.05 11.67 -6.36
N VAL A 69 10.37 12.25 -7.36
CA VAL A 69 9.90 13.64 -7.31
C VAL A 69 8.45 13.62 -6.84
N ASN A 70 8.21 14.01 -5.59
CA ASN A 70 6.86 14.32 -5.13
C ASN A 70 6.46 15.69 -5.67
N GLY A 71 5.76 15.70 -6.80
CA GLY A 71 5.11 16.90 -7.30
C GLY A 71 3.92 17.25 -6.41
N HIS A 72 4.11 18.17 -5.46
CA HIS A 72 3.01 18.81 -4.76
C HIS A 72 2.25 19.70 -5.75
N LYS A 73 1.04 19.28 -6.12
CA LYS A 73 -0.06 20.17 -6.49
C LYS A 73 -1.27 19.80 -5.64
#